data_AF-A0A8H3L091-F1
#
_entry.id   AF-A0A8H3L091-F1
#
_cell.length_a   1.000
_cell.length_b   1.000
_cell.length_c   1.000
_cell.angle_alpha   90.00
_cell.angle_beta   90.00
_cell.angle_gamma   90.00
#
_symmetry.space_group_name_H-M   'P 1'
#
loop_
_entity.id
_entity.type
_entity.pdbx_description
1 polymer ?
#
loop_
_entity_poly.entity_id
_entity_poly.type
_entity_poly.pdbx_seq_one_letter_code
_entity_poly.pdbx_strand_id
1 'polypeptide(L)'
;MTIKSCLKCRFKKNFFKCCNKCKLKHFKLNYGKSPSGNNEIDKIFRDNYCESNSSKELIEWIPYNEFKNIACIGIEKVPSKYYIARYRKVNITVILMKFESIEDLLNY
;
A
#
# COMPACT_ATOMS: atom_id res chain seq x y z
N MET A 1 2.90 -23.04 13.49
CA MET A 1 4.16 -22.27 13.65
C MET A 1 3.93 -21.12 14.63
N THR A 2 4.43 -21.21 15.86
CA THR A 2 4.09 -20.26 16.94
C THR A 2 4.83 -18.94 16.77
N ILE A 3 4.04 -17.88 16.62
CA ILE A 3 4.46 -16.53 16.24
C ILE A 3 4.90 -15.78 17.50
N LYS A 4 6.20 -15.77 17.84
CA LYS A 4 6.72 -14.91 18.93
C LYS A 4 6.60 -13.43 18.56
N SER A 5 5.62 -12.73 19.12
CA SER A 5 5.57 -11.27 19.12
C SER A 5 6.50 -10.71 20.21
N CYS A 6 6.98 -9.48 20.06
CA CYS A 6 7.77 -8.83 21.10
C CYS A 6 6.88 -8.59 22.34
N LEU A 7 7.32 -9.02 23.53
CA LEU A 7 6.58 -8.79 24.79
C LEU A 7 6.22 -7.31 24.98
N LYS A 8 7.13 -6.38 24.65
CA LYS A 8 6.88 -4.93 24.75
C LYS A 8 5.81 -4.41 23.78
N CYS A 9 5.65 -5.05 22.61
CA CYS A 9 4.64 -4.64 21.62
C CYS A 9 3.32 -5.39 21.80
N ARG A 10 3.34 -6.57 22.44
CA ARG A 10 2.15 -7.39 22.70
C ARG A 10 1.06 -6.64 23.47
N PHE A 11 1.46 -5.72 24.35
CA PHE A 11 0.54 -4.91 25.16
C PHE A 11 0.29 -3.51 24.58
N LYS A 12 0.89 -3.14 23.44
CA LYS A 12 0.65 -1.83 22.83
C LYS A 12 -0.68 -1.85 22.09
N LYS A 13 -1.57 -0.94 22.49
CA LYS A 13 -2.82 -0.66 21.76
C LYS A 13 -2.58 0.05 20.43
N ASN A 14 -1.54 0.90 20.38
CA ASN A 14 -1.20 1.67 19.20
C ASN A 14 -0.13 0.95 18.37
N PHE A 15 -0.54 0.47 17.17
CA PHE A 15 0.33 -0.16 16.18
C PHE A 15 1.54 0.70 15.81
N PHE A 16 1.37 2.01 15.65
CA PHE A 16 2.45 2.91 15.22
C PHE A 16 3.57 3.04 16.24
N LYS A 17 3.28 2.73 17.52
CA LYS A 17 4.29 2.68 18.59
C LYS A 17 5.03 1.33 18.65
N CYS A 18 4.68 0.34 17.83
CA CYS A 18 5.38 -0.95 17.79
C CYS A 18 6.77 -0.82 17.18
N CYS A 19 7.70 -1.71 17.57
CA CYS A 19 9.01 -1.76 16.94
C CYS A 19 8.93 -2.27 15.50
N ASN A 20 9.91 -1.91 14.66
CA ASN A 20 9.94 -2.26 13.23
C ASN A 20 9.82 -3.77 12.99
N LYS A 21 10.40 -4.62 13.85
CA LYS A 21 10.27 -6.09 13.75
C LYS A 21 8.81 -6.56 13.87
N CYS A 22 8.02 -5.93 14.75
CA CYS A 22 6.60 -6.26 14.90
C CYS A 22 5.77 -5.70 13.74
N LYS A 23 6.07 -4.48 13.28
CA LYS A 23 5.42 -3.89 12.10
C LYS A 23 5.67 -4.70 10.82
N LEU A 24 6.93 -5.09 10.56
CA LEU A 24 7.31 -5.95 9.44
C LEU A 24 6.62 -7.31 9.47
N LYS A 25 6.44 -7.87 10.68
CA LYS A 25 5.75 -9.14 10.85
C LYS A 25 4.26 -9.02 10.58
N HIS A 26 3.64 -7.95 11.06
CA HIS A 26 2.25 -7.62 10.77
C HIS A 26 2.04 -7.42 9.27
N PHE A 27 2.93 -6.68 8.61
CA PHE A 27 2.97 -6.53 7.15
C PHE A 27 2.95 -7.88 6.44
N LYS A 28 3.89 -8.79 6.79
CA LYS A 28 3.98 -10.12 6.16
C LYS A 28 2.74 -10.99 6.36
N LEU A 29 2.02 -10.80 7.47
CA LEU A 29 0.78 -11.53 7.74
C LEU A 29 -0.39 -11.03 6.91
N ASN A 30 -0.49 -9.71 6.70
CA ASN A 30 -1.61 -9.11 5.96
C ASN A 30 -1.39 -9.12 4.45
N TYR A 31 -0.15 -8.92 4.00
CA TYR A 31 0.18 -8.69 2.59
C TYR A 31 1.07 -9.80 1.99
N GLY A 32 1.55 -10.74 2.80
CA GLY A 32 2.51 -11.75 2.36
C GLY A 32 3.93 -11.19 2.17
N LYS A 33 4.77 -11.94 1.45
CA LYS A 33 6.17 -11.54 1.21
C LYS A 33 6.32 -10.59 0.01
N SER A 34 5.42 -10.70 -0.96
CA SER A 34 5.48 -9.95 -2.21
C SER A 34 4.05 -9.64 -2.68
N PRO A 35 3.39 -8.63 -2.09
CA PRO A 35 2.00 -8.30 -2.42
C PRO A 35 1.80 -7.82 -3.85
N SER A 36 2.78 -7.13 -4.44
CA SER A 36 2.71 -6.65 -5.83
C SER A 36 3.31 -7.62 -6.85
N GLY A 37 4.13 -8.58 -6.39
CA GLY A 37 4.97 -9.38 -7.28
C GLY A 37 6.21 -8.64 -7.79
N ASN A 38 6.43 -7.39 -7.38
CA ASN A 38 7.56 -6.55 -7.77
C ASN A 38 8.42 -6.17 -6.56
N ASN A 39 9.69 -6.58 -6.58
CA ASN A 39 10.60 -6.42 -5.45
C ASN A 39 10.86 -4.96 -5.04
N GLU A 40 10.86 -4.03 -5.98
CA GLU A 40 11.14 -2.61 -5.70
C GLU A 40 9.92 -1.94 -5.06
N ILE A 41 8.73 -2.14 -5.63
CA ILE A 41 7.47 -1.65 -5.06
C ILE A 41 7.24 -2.27 -3.67
N ASP A 42 7.46 -3.58 -3.54
CA ASP A 42 7.28 -4.27 -2.26
C ASP A 42 8.27 -3.76 -1.20
N LYS A 43 9.47 -3.35 -1.60
CA LYS A 43 10.45 -2.72 -0.70
C LYS A 43 9.95 -1.35 -0.22
N ILE A 44 9.55 -0.46 -1.13
CA ILE A 44 9.02 0.87 -0.79
C ILE A 44 7.84 0.74 0.16
N PHE A 45 6.89 -0.12 -0.18
CA PHE A 45 5.68 -0.35 0.61
C PHE A 45 6.01 -0.90 2.00
N ARG A 46 6.90 -1.90 2.09
CA ARG A 46 7.34 -2.48 3.37
C ARG A 46 8.08 -1.47 4.24
N ASP A 47 8.97 -0.68 3.65
CA ASP A 47 9.82 0.26 4.36
C ASP A 47 8.94 1.41 4.92
N ASN A 48 8.05 2.00 4.11
CA ASN A 48 7.02 2.94 4.59
C ASN A 48 6.14 2.34 5.71
N TYR A 49 5.68 1.09 5.55
CA TYR A 49 4.84 0.42 6.56
C TYR A 49 5.54 0.30 7.92
N CYS A 50 6.87 0.12 7.92
CA CYS A 50 7.66 0.04 9.15
C CYS A 50 7.97 1.43 9.74
N GLU A 51 8.23 2.42 8.89
CA GLU A 51 8.66 3.76 9.28
C GLU A 51 7.51 4.69 9.67
N SER A 52 6.30 4.44 9.16
CA SER A 52 5.11 5.24 9.43
C SER A 52 4.84 5.39 10.94
N ASN A 53 4.57 6.64 11.36
CA ASN A 53 4.26 6.97 12.75
C ASN A 53 2.76 7.24 12.97
N SER A 54 1.98 7.28 11.88
CA SER A 54 0.54 7.50 11.91
C SER A 54 -0.16 6.83 10.75
N SER A 55 -1.48 6.67 10.85
CA SER A 55 -2.31 6.13 9.76
C SER A 55 -2.37 7.07 8.55
N LYS A 56 -1.99 8.34 8.72
CA LYS A 56 -1.96 9.32 7.63
C LYS A 56 -0.71 9.19 6.74
N GLU A 57 0.38 8.67 7.31
CA GLU A 57 1.66 8.44 6.60
C GLU A 57 1.75 7.04 5.99
N LEU A 58 0.89 6.13 6.46
CA LEU A 58 0.90 4.73 6.06
C LEU A 58 0.33 4.59 4.65
N ILE A 59 1.15 4.12 3.71
CA ILE A 59 0.69 3.66 2.41
C ILE A 59 -0.11 2.38 2.63
N GLU A 60 -1.26 2.24 1.95
CA GLU A 60 -2.08 1.02 1.94
C GLU A 60 -2.03 0.39 0.55
N TRP A 61 -1.77 -0.91 0.47
CA TRP A 61 -1.83 -1.66 -0.78
C TRP A 61 -3.26 -2.13 -1.03
N ILE A 62 -3.85 -1.71 -2.14
CA ILE A 62 -5.19 -2.10 -2.57
C ILE A 62 -5.07 -2.94 -3.85
N PRO A 63 -5.48 -4.22 -3.83
CA PRO A 63 -5.48 -5.05 -5.02
C PRO A 63 -6.33 -4.46 -6.16
N TYR A 64 -5.85 -4.55 -7.40
CA TYR A 64 -6.53 -3.95 -8.55
C TYR A 64 -7.98 -4.45 -8.75
N ASN A 65 -8.24 -5.72 -8.41
CA ASN A 65 -9.56 -6.33 -8.50
C ASN A 65 -10.59 -5.79 -7.49
N GLU A 66 -10.16 -5.00 -6.50
CA GLU A 66 -11.04 -4.26 -5.59
C GLU A 66 -11.68 -3.03 -6.23
N PHE A 67 -11.23 -2.64 -7.43
CA PHE A 67 -11.81 -1.56 -8.20
C PHE A 67 -12.82 -2.09 -9.23
N LYS A 68 -13.89 -1.32 -9.47
CA LYS A 68 -14.88 -1.59 -10.52
C LYS A 68 -15.23 -0.31 -11.28
N ASN A 69 -15.88 -0.47 -12.43
CA ASN A 69 -16.31 0.65 -13.28
C ASN A 69 -15.14 1.58 -13.63
N ILE A 70 -14.00 1.00 -14.01
CA ILE A 70 -12.79 1.74 -14.34
C ILE A 70 -12.98 2.39 -15.71
N ALA A 71 -12.93 3.72 -15.76
CA ALA A 71 -13.08 4.49 -17.00
C ALA A 71 -11.97 5.53 -17.13
N CYS A 72 -11.42 5.72 -18.32
CA CYS A 72 -10.41 6.74 -18.59
C CYS A 72 -11.05 8.14 -18.53
N ILE A 73 -10.39 9.10 -17.88
CA ILE A 73 -10.92 10.48 -17.73
C ILE A 73 -10.14 11.54 -18.52
N GLY A 74 -9.10 11.17 -19.26
CA GLY A 74 -8.39 12.12 -20.13
C GLY A 74 -7.31 11.47 -20.99
N ILE A 75 -7.33 11.80 -22.28
CA ILE A 75 -6.23 11.56 -23.23
C ILE A 75 -5.87 12.93 -23.80
N GLU A 76 -5.05 13.69 -23.09
CA GLU A 76 -4.47 14.92 -23.64
C GLU A 76 -2.98 14.94 -23.31
N LYS A 77 -2.15 14.62 -24.32
CA LYS A 77 -0.72 14.98 -24.50
C LYS A 77 0.24 14.91 -23.29
N VAL A 78 -0.10 14.21 -22.22
CA VAL A 78 0.73 13.99 -21.03
C VAL A 78 0.89 12.48 -20.83
N PRO A 79 2.07 11.96 -20.45
CA PRO A 79 2.30 10.52 -20.29
C PRO A 79 1.40 9.85 -19.24
N SER A 80 0.83 10.63 -18.31
CA SER A 80 0.00 10.12 -17.21
C SER A 80 -1.45 9.89 -17.65
N LYS A 81 -1.88 8.62 -17.71
CA LYS A 81 -3.29 8.25 -17.94
C LYS A 81 -4.03 8.21 -16.60
N TYR A 82 -5.09 9.00 -16.51
CA TYR A 82 -5.97 9.03 -15.36
C TYR A 82 -7.24 8.23 -15.61
N TYR A 83 -7.71 7.56 -14.58
CA TYR A 83 -8.94 6.79 -14.59
C TYR A 83 -9.78 7.14 -13.38
N ILE A 84 -11.09 7.03 -13.53
CA ILE A 84 -12.03 7.03 -12.41
C ILE A 84 -12.43 5.59 -12.13
N ALA A 85 -12.55 5.21 -10.86
CA ALA A 85 -12.97 3.89 -10.46
C ALA A 85 -13.78 3.94 -9.17
N ARG A 86 -14.57 2.89 -8.92
CA ARG A 86 -15.29 2.71 -7.66
C ARG A 86 -14.59 1.65 -6.82
N TYR A 87 -14.18 2.01 -5.61
CA TYR A 87 -13.58 1.08 -4.66
C TYR A 87 -14.67 0.27 -3.96
N ARG A 88 -14.64 -1.06 -4.10
CA ARG A 88 -15.71 -1.96 -3.63
C ARG A 88 -15.92 -1.92 -2.13
N LYS A 89 -14.83 -1.89 -1.35
CA LYS A 89 -14.88 -2.08 0.12
C LYS A 89 -15.63 -0.98 0.86
N VAL A 90 -15.43 0.28 0.46
CA VAL A 90 -16.01 1.46 1.14
C VAL A 90 -16.90 2.30 0.23
N ASN A 91 -17.16 1.82 -0.99
CA ASN A 91 -18.13 2.39 -1.93
C ASN A 91 -17.86 3.86 -2.35
N ILE A 92 -16.58 4.27 -2.35
CA ILE A 92 -16.14 5.60 -2.77
C ILE A 92 -15.66 5.60 -4.22
N THR A 93 -15.68 6.78 -4.84
CA THR A 93 -15.04 7.03 -6.14
C THR A 93 -13.62 7.50 -5.93
N VAL A 94 -12.67 6.93 -6.68
CA VAL A 94 -11.25 7.26 -6.64
C VAL A 94 -10.75 7.62 -8.03
N ILE A 95 -9.67 8.41 -8.08
CA ILE A 95 -8.87 8.62 -9.28
C ILE A 95 -7.68 7.65 -9.21
N LEU A 96 -7.50 6.86 -10.27
CA LEU A 96 -6.33 6.01 -10.45
C LEU A 96 -5.40 6.68 -11.45
N MET A 97 -4.11 6.74 -11.11
CA MET A 97 -3.06 7.18 -12.03
C MET A 97 -2.30 5.95 -12.51
N LYS A 98 -2.08 5.85 -13.82
CA LYS A 98 -1.25 4.81 -14.41
C LYS A 98 0.14 5.36 -14.70
N PHE A 99 1.14 4.66 -14.21
CA PHE A 99 2.56 4.84 -14.53
C PHE A 99 2.98 3.76 -15.54
N GLU A 100 3.83 4.10 -16.51
CA GLU A 100 4.31 3.13 -17.51
C GLU A 100 5.63 2.47 -17.07
N SER A 101 6.35 3.08 -16.12
CA SER A 101 7.56 2.55 -15.49
C SER A 101 7.63 2.81 -13.98
N ILE A 102 8.57 2.17 -13.28
CA ILE A 102 8.84 2.45 -11.85
C ILE A 102 9.55 3.79 -11.70
N GLU A 103 10.38 4.17 -12.67
CA GLU A 103 11.03 5.47 -12.72
C GLU A 103 9.98 6.59 -12.75
N ASP A 104 8.87 6.41 -13.47
CA ASP A 104 7.76 7.38 -13.48
C ASP A 104 7.14 7.53 -12.08
N LEU A 105 7.03 6.42 -11.33
CA LEU A 105 6.49 6.42 -9.97
C LEU A 105 7.45 7.11 -8.98
N LEU A 106 8.76 6.91 -9.13
CA LEU A 106 9.77 7.47 -8.23
C LEU A 106 10.04 8.96 -8.46
N ASN A 107 9.75 9.47 -9.66
CA ASN A 107 9.95 10.87 -10.03
C ASN A 107 8.71 11.75 -9.84
N TYR A 108 7.61 11.19 -9.32
CA TYR A 108 6.38 11.90 -8.99
C TYR A 108 6.37 12.38 -7.54
#